data_AF-G4YI95-F1
#
_entry.id   AF-G4YI95-F1
#
_cell.length_a   1.000
_cell.length_b   1.000
_cell.length_c   1.000
_cell.angle_alpha   90.00
_cell.angle_beta   90.00
_cell.angle_gamma   90.00
#
_symmetry.space_group_name_H-M   'P 1'
#
loop_
_entity.id
_entity.type
_entity.pdbx_description
1 polymer ?
#
loop_
_entity_poly.entity_id
_entity_poly.type
_entity_poly.pdbx_seq_one_letter_code
_entity_poly.pdbx_strand_id
1 'polypeptide(L)'
;VQEALALKLQEARENGLPGPECDELRDLLFRYIDVFRLSFNDNPPVRVPPLQVRLKEGARPVKAKARRYPPAHKPYLEQHIRELEKHGLVKKNHRSHWASAPRIVTKRPPDDYRMTVDTRA
;
A
#
# COMPACT_ATOMS: atom_id res chain seq x y z
N VAL A 1 -9.93 12.36 -1.77
CA VAL A 1 -8.79 13.09 -2.39
C VAL A 1 -9.07 14.57 -2.49
N GLN A 2 -10.18 15.00 -3.13
CA GLN A 2 -10.59 16.41 -3.23
C GLN A 2 -10.51 17.16 -1.88
N GLU A 3 -11.15 16.62 -0.84
CA GLU A 3 -11.14 17.22 0.51
C GLU A 3 -9.72 17.35 1.08
N ALA A 4 -8.89 16.31 0.93
CA ALA A 4 -7.50 16.34 1.39
C ALA A 4 -6.67 17.40 0.64
N LEU A 5 -6.89 17.57 -0.67
CA LEU A 5 -6.23 18.61 -1.46
C LEU A 5 -6.71 20.01 -1.07
N ALA A 6 -8.01 20.17 -0.80
CA ALA A 6 -8.58 21.43 -0.31
C ALA A 6 -7.98 21.82 1.05
N LEU A 7 -7.84 20.87 1.98
CA LEU A 7 -7.16 21.09 3.27
C LEU A 7 -5.71 21.51 3.08
N LYS A 8 -4.99 20.91 2.12
CA LYS A 8 -3.60 21.28 1.81
C LYS A 8 -3.48 22.67 1.18
N LEU A 9 -4.45 23.09 0.38
CA LEU A 9 -4.52 24.47 -0.13
C LEU A 9 -4.75 25.48 0.99
N GLN A 10 -5.64 25.17 1.93
CA GLN A 10 -5.85 26.01 3.11
C GLN A 10 -4.57 26.15 3.93
N GLU A 11 -3.89 25.03 4.22
CA GLU A 11 -2.63 25.02 4.93
C GLU A 11 -1.55 25.85 4.21
N ALA A 12 -1.46 25.78 2.88
CA ALA A 12 -0.52 26.60 2.11
C ALA A 12 -0.82 28.11 2.27
N ARG A 13 -2.09 28.49 2.22
CA ARG A 13 -2.53 29.88 2.41
C ARG A 13 -2.22 30.38 3.82
N GLU A 14 -2.49 29.57 4.84
CA GLU A 14 -2.18 29.89 6.24
C GLU A 14 -0.68 30.05 6.49
N ASN A 15 0.15 29.31 5.74
CA ASN A 15 1.61 29.45 5.74
C ASN A 15 2.13 30.61 4.87
N GLY A 16 1.25 31.46 4.35
CA GLY A 16 1.63 32.70 3.66
C GLY A 16 1.74 32.61 2.14
N LEU A 17 1.23 31.54 1.51
CA LEU A 17 1.14 31.50 0.04
C LEU A 17 0.19 32.62 -0.46
N PRO A 18 0.63 33.51 -1.36
CA PRO A 18 -0.23 34.61 -1.81
C PRO A 18 -1.39 34.11 -2.70
N GLY A 19 -2.40 34.97 -2.86
CA GLY A 19 -3.65 34.63 -3.54
C GLY A 19 -3.49 34.08 -4.97
N PRO A 20 -2.74 34.77 -5.86
CA PRO A 20 -2.52 34.31 -7.24
C PRO A 20 -1.88 32.92 -7.31
N GLU A 21 -0.88 32.66 -6.47
CA GLU A 21 -0.17 31.38 -6.40
C GLU A 21 -1.04 30.29 -5.77
N CYS A 22 -1.93 30.63 -4.82
CA CYS A 22 -2.94 29.70 -4.31
C CYS A 22 -3.92 29.26 -5.41
N ASP A 23 -4.35 30.19 -6.27
CA ASP A 23 -5.24 29.88 -7.39
C ASP A 23 -4.54 29.00 -8.43
N GLU A 24 -3.28 29.31 -8.77
CA GLU A 24 -2.46 28.47 -9.66
C GLU A 24 -2.26 27.06 -9.10
N LEU A 25 -1.93 26.95 -7.81
CA LEU A 25 -1.75 25.67 -7.14
C LEU A 25 -3.06 24.87 -7.12
N ARG A 26 -4.19 25.51 -6.84
CA ARG A 26 -5.51 24.88 -6.91
C ARG A 26 -5.74 24.29 -8.30
N ASP A 27 -5.57 25.10 -9.33
CA ASP A 27 -5.83 24.69 -10.70
C ASP A 27 -4.93 23.50 -11.12
N LEU A 28 -3.67 23.49 -10.67
CA LEU A 28 -2.75 22.37 -10.90
C LEU A 28 -3.19 21.09 -10.17
N LEU A 29 -3.50 21.19 -8.88
CA LEU A 29 -3.90 20.03 -8.06
C LEU A 29 -5.18 19.38 -8.57
N PHE A 30 -6.17 20.19 -8.96
CA PHE A 30 -7.45 19.69 -9.46
C PHE A 30 -7.35 19.21 -10.92
N ARG A 31 -6.46 19.79 -11.74
CA ARG A 31 -6.15 19.27 -13.09
C ARG A 31 -5.58 17.86 -13.05
N TYR A 32 -4.70 17.57 -12.08
CA TYR A 32 -4.04 16.26 -11.92
C TYR A 32 -4.55 15.48 -10.71
N ILE A 33 -5.83 15.63 -10.40
CA ILE A 33 -6.42 15.02 -9.20
C ILE A 33 -6.31 13.49 -9.20
N ASP A 34 -6.29 12.89 -10.38
CA ASP A 34 -6.17 11.47 -10.64
C ASP A 34 -4.74 10.93 -10.44
N VAL A 35 -3.77 11.77 -10.11
CA VAL A 35 -2.41 11.34 -9.69
C VAL A 35 -2.38 10.96 -8.20
N PHE A 36 -3.22 11.58 -7.37
CA PHE A 36 -3.17 11.43 -5.91
C PHE A 36 -4.04 10.27 -5.42
N ARG A 37 -3.56 9.53 -4.42
CA ARG A 37 -4.30 8.41 -3.79
C ARG A 37 -4.17 8.48 -2.27
N LEU A 38 -5.27 8.21 -1.57
CA LEU A 38 -5.31 8.07 -0.10
C LEU A 38 -5.48 6.61 0.34
N SER A 39 -5.87 5.73 -0.58
CA SER A 39 -6.07 4.30 -0.39
C SER A 39 -5.68 3.55 -1.65
N PHE A 40 -5.64 2.22 -1.56
CA PHE A 40 -5.58 1.39 -2.77
C PHE A 40 -6.81 1.65 -3.65
N ASN A 41 -6.63 1.43 -4.95
CA ASN A 41 -7.68 1.56 -5.92
C ASN A 41 -7.51 0.54 -7.05
N ASP A 42 -8.51 0.43 -7.91
CA ASP A 42 -8.55 -0.55 -9.00
C ASP A 42 -7.87 -0.04 -10.28
N ASN A 43 -6.83 0.80 -10.14
CA ASN A 43 -6.07 1.26 -11.30
C ASN A 43 -5.44 0.04 -12.00
N PRO A 44 -5.53 -0.05 -13.34
CA PRO A 44 -4.81 -1.09 -14.06
C PRO A 44 -3.31 -0.93 -13.85
N PRO A 45 -2.55 -2.04 -13.87
CA PRO A 45 -1.10 -1.97 -13.84
C PRO A 45 -0.59 -1.13 -15.02
N VAL A 46 0.61 -0.57 -14.86
CA VAL A 46 1.29 0.13 -15.95
C VAL A 46 1.38 -0.80 -17.16
N ARG A 47 1.18 -0.24 -18.36
CA ARG A 47 1.19 -0.98 -19.64
C ARG A 47 2.61 -1.39 -20.05
N VAL A 48 3.21 -2.27 -19.27
CA VAL A 48 4.54 -2.87 -19.51
C VAL A 48 4.45 -4.39 -19.37
N PRO A 49 5.36 -5.15 -20.00
CA PRO A 49 5.40 -6.60 -19.81
C PRO A 49 5.51 -6.96 -18.31
N PRO A 50 4.78 -8.00 -17.84
CA PRO A 50 4.88 -8.44 -16.46
C PRO A 50 6.31 -8.81 -16.06
N LEU A 51 6.69 -8.48 -14.83
CA LEU A 51 7.97 -8.90 -14.26
C LEU A 51 8.04 -10.44 -14.21
N GLN A 52 9.09 -11.00 -14.81
CA GLN A 52 9.40 -12.44 -14.71
C GLN A 52 10.54 -12.66 -13.72
N VAL A 53 10.24 -13.27 -12.58
CA VAL A 53 11.23 -13.65 -11.57
C VAL A 53 12.02 -14.86 -12.06
N ARG A 54 13.34 -14.75 -12.18
CA ARG A 54 14.25 -15.85 -12.52
C ARG A 54 14.94 -16.36 -11.27
N LEU A 55 14.81 -17.65 -11.01
CA LEU A 55 15.51 -18.30 -9.89
C LEU A 55 16.92 -18.69 -10.32
N LYS A 56 17.85 -18.69 -9.36
CA LYS A 56 19.19 -19.26 -9.55
C LYS A 56 19.08 -20.77 -9.77
N GLU A 57 20.04 -21.32 -10.51
CA GLU A 57 20.15 -22.77 -10.67
C GLU A 57 20.26 -23.45 -9.29
N GLY A 58 19.53 -24.55 -9.12
CA GLY A 58 19.49 -25.30 -7.86
C GLY A 58 18.62 -24.68 -6.75
N ALA A 59 17.92 -23.57 -6.98
CA ALA A 59 16.99 -22.99 -6.00
C ALA A 59 15.89 -24.00 -5.60
N ARG A 60 15.69 -24.17 -4.29
CA ARG A 60 14.67 -25.08 -3.73
C ARG A 60 13.58 -24.31 -3.01
N PRO A 61 12.31 -24.73 -3.13
CA PRO A 61 11.20 -24.06 -2.46
C PRO A 61 11.32 -24.11 -0.94
N VAL A 62 11.08 -22.96 -0.30
CA VAL A 62 10.95 -22.85 1.15
C VAL A 62 9.54 -22.41 1.53
N LYS A 63 8.92 -23.17 2.43
CA LYS A 63 7.56 -22.91 2.93
C LYS A 63 7.59 -22.67 4.44
N ALA A 64 7.57 -21.41 4.83
CA ALA A 64 7.47 -21.03 6.24
C ALA A 64 6.14 -21.49 6.84
N LYS A 65 6.19 -21.95 8.10
CA LYS A 65 4.99 -22.26 8.90
C LYS A 65 4.25 -20.96 9.26
N ALA A 66 2.93 -21.06 9.38
CA ALA A 66 2.10 -19.95 9.85
C ALA A 66 2.52 -19.52 11.27
N ARG A 67 2.56 -18.20 11.52
CA ARG A 67 2.89 -17.65 12.83
C ARG A 67 1.64 -17.54 13.71
N ARG A 68 1.84 -17.64 15.03
CA ARG A 68 0.82 -17.23 16.01
C ARG A 68 0.90 -15.72 16.15
N TYR A 69 -0.23 -15.04 15.98
CA TYR A 69 -0.35 -13.59 16.14
C TYR A 69 -1.09 -13.26 17.44
N PRO A 70 -0.69 -12.19 18.15
CA PRO A 70 -1.49 -11.59 19.22
C PRO A 70 -2.92 -11.28 18.76
N PRO A 71 -3.93 -11.35 19.64
CA PRO A 71 -5.32 -11.09 19.28
C PRO A 71 -5.53 -9.76 18.56
N ALA A 72 -4.85 -8.69 18.96
CA ALA A 72 -4.96 -7.38 18.32
C ALA A 72 -4.46 -7.34 16.86
N HIS A 73 -3.52 -8.21 16.48
CA HIS A 73 -2.93 -8.21 15.14
C HIS A 73 -3.78 -8.96 14.12
N LYS A 74 -4.60 -9.93 14.56
CA LYS A 74 -5.40 -10.76 13.65
C LYS A 74 -6.45 -9.94 12.88
N PRO A 75 -7.28 -9.09 13.51
CA PRO A 75 -8.23 -8.25 12.80
C PRO A 75 -7.56 -7.36 11.76
N TYR A 76 -6.44 -6.73 12.12
CA TYR A 76 -5.65 -5.92 11.19
C TYR A 76 -5.20 -6.73 9.96
N LEU A 77 -4.58 -7.90 10.18
CA LEU A 77 -4.07 -8.72 9.09
C LEU A 77 -5.21 -9.18 8.17
N GLU A 78 -6.35 -9.60 8.72
CA GLU A 78 -7.51 -10.00 7.93
C GLU A 78 -8.07 -8.84 7.10
N GLN A 79 -8.26 -7.67 7.71
CA GLN A 79 -8.74 -6.49 7.02
C GLN A 79 -7.78 -6.06 5.90
N HIS A 80 -6.49 -6.02 6.20
CA HIS A 80 -5.47 -5.61 5.23
C HIS A 80 -5.37 -6.58 4.05
N ILE A 81 -5.39 -7.90 4.28
CA ILE A 81 -5.39 -8.90 3.19
C ILE A 81 -6.68 -8.79 2.36
N ARG A 82 -7.85 -8.61 2.98
CA ARG A 82 -9.11 -8.42 2.25
C ARG A 82 -9.07 -7.18 1.36
N GLU A 83 -8.47 -6.08 1.82
CA GLU A 83 -8.29 -4.87 1.03
C GLU A 83 -7.37 -5.11 -0.18
N LEU A 84 -6.24 -5.79 0.02
CA LEU A 84 -5.33 -6.15 -1.07
C LEU A 84 -6.00 -7.10 -2.08
N GLU A 85 -6.78 -8.08 -1.62
CA GLU A 85 -7.55 -8.99 -2.48
C GLU A 85 -8.61 -8.24 -3.28
N LYS A 86 -9.36 -7.34 -2.65
CA LYS A 86 -10.40 -6.51 -3.28
C LYS A 86 -9.82 -5.70 -4.45
N HIS A 87 -8.63 -5.13 -4.27
CA HIS A 87 -7.95 -4.32 -5.28
C HIS A 87 -7.06 -5.12 -6.23
N GLY A 88 -7.13 -6.46 -6.22
CA GLY A 88 -6.39 -7.33 -7.15
C GLY A 88 -4.87 -7.35 -6.95
N LEU A 89 -4.37 -6.83 -5.82
CA LEU A 89 -2.93 -6.75 -5.51
C LEU A 89 -2.36 -8.09 -5.05
N VAL A 90 -3.22 -8.97 -4.50
CA VAL A 90 -2.88 -10.34 -4.12
C VAL A 90 -3.98 -11.31 -4.54
N LYS A 91 -3.64 -12.60 -4.64
CA LYS A 91 -4.60 -13.67 -4.94
C LYS A 91 -4.33 -14.90 -4.08
N LYS A 92 -5.39 -15.65 -3.78
CA LYS A 92 -5.29 -16.94 -3.09
C LYS A 92 -4.58 -17.95 -3.99
N ASN A 93 -3.51 -18.57 -3.47
CA ASN A 93 -2.80 -19.66 -4.15
C ASN A 93 -2.55 -20.82 -3.18
N HIS A 94 -3.44 -21.81 -3.20
CA HIS A 94 -3.34 -23.00 -2.35
C HIS A 94 -2.23 -23.97 -2.76
N ARG A 95 -1.68 -23.82 -3.98
CA ARG A 95 -0.68 -24.73 -4.55
C ARG A 95 0.75 -24.22 -4.41
N SER A 96 0.98 -23.10 -3.73
CA SER A 96 2.34 -22.56 -3.59
C SER A 96 3.22 -23.48 -2.74
N HIS A 97 4.39 -23.82 -3.29
CA HIS A 97 5.49 -24.47 -2.59
C HIS A 97 6.39 -23.46 -1.86
N TRP A 98 6.26 -22.18 -2.16
CA TRP A 98 6.97 -21.07 -1.53
C TRP A 98 6.04 -20.33 -0.58
N ALA A 99 6.49 -20.03 0.64
CA ALA A 99 5.75 -19.15 1.54
C ALA A 99 6.68 -18.48 2.54
N SER A 100 6.41 -17.20 2.80
CA SER A 100 6.97 -16.44 3.92
C SER A 100 5.83 -16.03 4.84
N ALA A 101 6.02 -16.19 6.15
CA ALA A 101 5.00 -15.80 7.12
C ALA A 101 5.05 -14.29 7.38
N PRO A 102 3.91 -13.56 7.28
CA PRO A 102 3.91 -12.13 7.47
C PRO A 102 4.30 -11.76 8.91
N ARG A 103 4.98 -10.62 9.05
CA ARG A 103 5.36 -10.01 10.32
C ARG A 103 4.63 -8.69 10.47
N ILE A 104 3.92 -8.54 11.59
CA ILE A 104 3.23 -7.31 11.94
C ILE A 104 4.18 -6.42 12.74
N VAL A 105 4.28 -5.16 12.36
CA VAL A 105 5.10 -4.13 12.99
C VAL A 105 4.20 -2.97 13.39
N THR A 106 4.33 -2.46 14.60
CA THR A 106 3.59 -1.27 15.06
C THR A 106 4.14 -0.02 14.40
N LYS A 107 3.24 0.89 13.97
CA LYS A 107 3.58 2.26 13.61
C LYS A 107 3.52 3.15 14.85
N ARG A 108 3.95 4.40 14.67
CA ARG A 108 3.60 5.51 15.56
C ARG A 108 2.52 6.34 14.85
N PRO A 109 1.40 6.69 15.49
CA PRO A 109 1.02 6.43 16.88
C PRO A 109 0.65 4.97 17.19
N PRO A 110 0.48 4.59 18.47
CA PRO A 110 0.01 3.26 18.87
C PRO A 110 -1.28 2.86 18.15
N ASP A 111 -1.49 1.55 17.97
CA ASP A 111 -2.66 0.93 17.32
C ASP A 111 -2.76 1.04 15.78
N ASP A 112 -1.74 1.59 15.12
CA ASP A 112 -1.55 1.41 13.68
C ASP A 112 -0.45 0.35 13.41
N TYR A 113 -0.63 -0.45 12.36
CA TYR A 113 0.20 -1.60 12.06
C TYR A 113 0.67 -1.59 10.59
N ARG A 114 1.77 -2.30 10.33
CA ARG A 114 2.27 -2.64 8.99
C ARG A 114 2.42 -4.14 8.89
N MET A 115 1.96 -4.71 7.77
CA MET A 115 2.37 -6.04 7.35
C MET A 115 3.70 -5.96 6.60
N THR A 116 4.66 -6.80 6.99
CA THR A 116 5.93 -6.99 6.29
C THR A 116 6.13 -8.46 6.00
N VAL A 117 6.92 -8.79 4.97
CA VAL A 117 7.24 -10.18 4.61
C VAL A 117 8.76 -10.31 4.58
N ASP A 118 9.26 -11.35 5.23
CA ASP A 118 10.69 -11.70 5.22
C ASP A 118 10.97 -12.62 4.03
N THR A 119 11.69 -12.11 3.02
CA THR A 119 12.00 -12.81 1.77
C THR A 119 13.43 -13.32 1.70
N ARG A 120 14.11 -13.47 2.85
CA ARG A 120 15.52 -13.92 2.91
C ARG A 120 15.72 -15.43 2.74
N ALA A 121 14.64 -16.21 2.87
CA ALA A 121 14.67 -17.66 2.81
C ALA A 121 14.84 -18.20 1.38
#